data_AF-A0A6J7VNJ2-F1
#
_entry.id   AF-A0A6J7VNJ2-F1
#
_cell.length_a   1.000
_cell.length_b   1.000
_cell.length_c   1.000
_cell.angle_alpha   90.00
_cell.angle_beta   90.00
_cell.angle_gamma   90.00
#
_symmetry.space_group_name_H-M   'P 1'
#
loop_
_entity.id
_entity.type
_entity.pdbx_description
1 polymer ?
#
loop_
_entity_poly.entity_id
_entity_poly.type
_entity_poly.pdbx_seq_one_letter_code
_entity_poly.pdbx_strand_id
1 'polypeptide(L)' 'MRCFTRRGINIYPDRPLTKKPAETRMGSGKGSPEWWIANVKPGRVMFEISGVTEAIANEAMRLAIHKLPMKCRVVRREEA' A
#
# COMPACT_ATOMS: atom_id res chain seq x y z
N MET A 1 -16.07 24.55 -7.69
CA MET A 1 -16.01 23.55 -6.61
C MET A 1 -15.52 22.21 -7.16
N ARG A 2 -14.20 22.07 -7.37
CA ARG A 2 -13.54 20.79 -7.66
C ARG A 2 -12.26 20.77 -6.83
N CYS A 3 -12.33 20.22 -5.63
CA CYS A 3 -11.16 19.97 -4.79
C CYS A 3 -10.49 18.69 -5.32
N PHE A 4 -9.61 18.82 -6.31
CA PHE A 4 -8.73 17.72 -6.73
C PHE A 4 -7.64 17.57 -5.66
N THR A 5 -7.88 16.74 -4.66
CA THR A 5 -6.86 16.35 -3.69
C THR A 5 -5.85 15.45 -4.40
N ARG A 6 -4.64 15.96 -4.66
CA ARG A 6 -3.54 15.18 -5.26
C ARG A 6 -3.12 14.10 -4.26
N ARG A 7 -3.63 12.89 -4.46
CA ARG A 7 -3.29 11.69 -3.70
C ARG A 7 -2.21 10.92 -4.46
N GLY A 8 -0.98 10.97 -3.96
CA GLY A 8 0.14 10.19 -4.50
C GLY A 8 0.13 8.79 -3.90
N ILE A 9 0.13 7.75 -4.75
CA ILE A 9 0.39 6.37 -4.35
C ILE A 9 1.78 6.02 -4.86
N ASN A 10 2.74 5.87 -3.94
CA ASN A 10 4.16 5.66 -4.27
C ASN A 10 4.54 4.18 -4.37
N ILE A 11 3.53 3.30 -4.33
CA ILE A 11 3.67 1.85 -4.37
C ILE A 11 2.89 1.32 -5.58
N TYR A 12 3.57 0.49 -6.37
CA TYR A 12 2.98 -0.23 -7.48
C TYR A 12 3.23 -1.73 -7.29
N PRO A 13 2.22 -2.59 -7.48
CA PRO A 13 2.38 -4.03 -7.33
C PRO A 13 2.98 -4.62 -8.62
N ASP A 14 4.30 -4.81 -8.62
CA ASP A 14 5.09 -5.28 -9.76
C ASP A 14 5.37 -6.79 -9.72
N ARG A 15 5.24 -7.44 -8.55
CA ARG A 15 5.68 -8.83 -8.37
C ARG A 15 4.48 -9.79 -8.29
N PRO A 16 4.38 -10.79 -9.17
CA PRO A 16 3.33 -11.81 -9.08
C PRO A 16 3.68 -12.90 -8.07
N LEU A 17 2.68 -13.37 -7.33
CA LEU A 17 2.73 -14.56 -6.47
C LEU A 17 1.85 -15.66 -7.06
N THR A 18 2.45 -16.83 -7.26
CA THR A 18 1.79 -18.03 -7.79
C THR A 18 1.29 -18.92 -6.67
N LYS A 19 0.08 -19.46 -6.79
CA LYS A 19 -0.44 -20.48 -5.88
C LYS A 19 -0.77 -21.75 -6.67
N LYS A 20 -0.58 -22.92 -6.04
CA LYS A 20 -1.06 -24.19 -6.59
C LYS A 20 -2.45 -24.49 -6.04
N PRO A 21 -3.34 -25.13 -6.84
CA PRO A 21 -4.62 -25.59 -6.34
C PRO A 21 -4.44 -26.65 -5.26
N ALA A 22 -5.34 -26.64 -4.27
CA ALA A 22 -5.21 -27.40 -3.03
C ALA A 22 -5.24 -28.93 -3.19
N GLU A 23 -5.69 -29.43 -4.33
CA GLU A 23 -5.92 -30.86 -4.58
C GLU A 23 -4.75 -31.56 -5.31
N THR A 24 -3.67 -30.83 -5.60
CA THR A 24 -2.53 -31.38 -6.36
C THR A 24 -1.37 -31.79 -5.46
N ARG A 25 -0.82 -32.99 -5.69
CA ARG A 25 0.41 -33.44 -5.03
C ARG A 25 1.59 -32.57 -5.46
N MET A 26 2.60 -32.47 -4.60
CA MET A 26 3.82 -31.71 -4.89
C MET A 26 4.54 -32.31 -6.12
N GLY A 27 4.67 -31.51 -7.17
CA GLY A 27 5.17 -31.90 -8.49
C GLY A 27 4.56 -31.02 -9.58
N SER A 28 4.99 -31.17 -10.84
CA SER A 28 4.32 -30.58 -12.02
C SER A 28 4.49 -29.07 -12.30
N GLY A 29 5.57 -28.43 -11.83
CA GLY A 29 5.94 -27.05 -12.24
C GLY A 29 5.40 -25.93 -11.33
N LYS A 30 5.49 -24.66 -11.79
CA LYS A 30 4.96 -23.47 -11.07
C LYS A 30 3.49 -23.24 -11.44
N GLY A 31 2.68 -22.81 -10.48
CA GLY A 31 1.27 -22.47 -10.70
C GLY A 31 1.08 -21.12 -11.41
N SER A 32 -0.16 -20.79 -11.76
CA SER A 32 -0.53 -19.49 -12.31
C SER A 32 -0.39 -18.37 -11.26
N PRO A 33 -0.07 -17.13 -11.67
CA PRO A 33 -0.06 -15.98 -10.78
C PRO A 33 -1.49 -15.61 -10.36
N GLU A 34 -1.76 -15.54 -9.05
CA GLU A 34 -3.08 -15.17 -8.49
C GLU A 34 -3.06 -13.78 -7.85
N TRP A 35 -1.94 -13.41 -7.22
CA TRP A 35 -1.83 -12.19 -6.43
C TRP A 35 -0.68 -11.32 -6.94
N TRP A 36 -0.83 -10.01 -6.83
CA TRP A 36 0.25 -9.06 -7.09
C TRP A 36 0.66 -8.40 -5.78
N ILE A 37 1.96 -8.43 -5.51
CA ILE A 37 2.53 -7.97 -4.26
C ILE A 37 3.47 -6.82 -4.57
N ALA A 38 3.46 -5.82 -3.71
CA ALA A 38 4.49 -4.80 -3.69
C ALA A 38 5.42 -5.03 -2.50
N ASN A 39 6.73 -5.00 -2.73
CA ASN A 39 7.71 -5.15 -1.66
C ASN A 39 7.88 -3.82 -0.91
N VAL A 40 7.46 -3.77 0.35
CA VAL A 40 7.56 -2.58 1.19
C VAL A 40 8.65 -2.78 2.24
N LYS A 41 9.77 -2.07 2.09
CA LYS A 41 10.83 -2.02 3.10
C LYS A 41 10.51 -0.97 4.19
N PRO A 42 10.98 -1.15 5.44
CA PRO A 42 10.84 -0.14 6.48
C PRO A 42 11.40 1.22 6.03
N GLY A 43 10.69 2.31 6.36
CA GLY A 43 11.09 3.68 5.98
C GLY A 43 10.58 4.15 4.61
N ARG A 44 9.90 3.29 3.83
CA ARG A 44 9.27 3.70 2.56
C ARG A 44 7.98 4.49 2.81
N VAL A 45 7.82 5.63 2.14
CA VAL A 45 6.58 6.42 2.12
C VAL A 45 5.61 5.81 1.09
N MET A 46 4.37 5.56 1.52
CA MET A 46 3.36 4.84 0.73
C MET A 46 2.28 5.75 0.15
N PHE A 47 1.80 6.68 0.97
CA PHE A 47 0.74 7.60 0.64
C PHE A 47 1.18 9.03 0.90
N GLU A 48 0.91 9.89 -0.06
CA GLU A 48 1.09 11.33 0.06
C GLU A 48 -0.28 12.00 -0.10
N ILE A 49 -0.59 12.89 0.84
CA ILE A 49 -1.81 13.69 0.82
C ILE A 49 -1.38 15.15 0.90
N SER A 50 -1.90 15.97 -0.03
CA SER A 50 -1.67 17.41 -0.07
C SER A 50 -3.01 18.14 -0.26
N GLY A 51 -3.13 19.34 0.33
CA GLY A 51 -4.31 20.21 0.14
C GLY A 51 -5.49 19.97 1.08
N VAL A 52 -5.28 19.36 2.26
CA VAL A 52 -6.32 19.18 3.31
C VAL A 52 -5.85 19.75 4.64
N THR A 53 -6.81 20.06 5.52
CA THR A 53 -6.51 20.46 6.91
C THR A 53 -5.91 19.31 7.69
N GLU A 54 -5.08 19.64 8.69
CA GLU A 54 -4.32 18.65 9.48
C GLU A 54 -5.23 17.65 10.23
N ALA A 55 -6.38 18.10 10.72
CA ALA A 55 -7.35 17.22 11.37
C ALA A 55 -7.89 16.13 10.43
N ILE A 56 -8.23 16.50 9.19
CA ILE A 56 -8.76 15.58 8.18
C ILE A 56 -7.66 14.65 7.68
N ALA A 57 -6.43 15.14 7.51
CA ALA A 57 -5.29 14.33 7.13
C ALA A 57 -5.01 13.22 8.16
N ASN A 58 -5.01 13.57 9.45
CA ASN A 58 -4.75 12.62 10.52
C ASN A 58 -5.83 11.53 10.62
N GLU A 59 -7.10 11.89 10.51
CA GLU A 59 -8.20 10.92 10.49
C GLU A 59 -8.12 9.99 9.27
N ALA A 60 -7.88 10.54 8.08
CA ALA A 60 -7.73 9.75 6.86
C ALA A 60 -6.54 8.76 6.96
N MET A 61 -5.41 9.22 7.50
CA MET A 61 -4.23 8.37 7.69
C MET A 61 -4.48 7.31 8.77
N ARG A 62 -5.14 7.64 9.87
CA ARG A 62 -5.53 6.66 10.91
C ARG A 62 -6.38 5.54 10.32
N LEU A 63 -7.41 5.87 9.54
CA LEU A 63 -8.26 4.89 8.85
C LEU A 63 -7.49 4.03 7.84
N ALA A 64 -6.51 4.62 7.14
CA ALA A 64 -5.66 3.88 6.21
C ALA A 64 -4.75 2.88 6.92
N ILE A 65 -4.20 3.25 8.08
CA ILE A 65 -3.30 2.38 8.88
C ILE A 65 -4.03 1.11 9.32
N HIS A 66 -5.30 1.21 9.72
CA HIS A 66 -6.09 0.04 10.13
C HIS A 66 -6.36 -0.98 9.01
N LYS A 67 -6.18 -0.59 7.75
CA LYS A 67 -6.36 -1.50 6.60
C LYS A 67 -5.07 -2.23 6.20
N LEU A 68 -3.93 -1.82 6.76
CA LEU A 68 -2.62 -2.34 6.38
C LEU A 68 -2.12 -3.33 7.45
N PRO A 69 -1.46 -4.42 7.06
CA PRO A 69 -0.96 -5.43 8.00
C PRO A 69 0.32 -5.00 8.76
N MET A 70 0.73 -3.73 8.67
CA MET A 70 2.02 -3.25 9.17
C MET A 70 1.89 -2.01 10.05
N LYS A 71 2.79 -1.89 11.04
CA LYS A 71 2.90 -0.69 11.87
C LYS A 71 3.40 0.47 11.00
N CYS A 72 2.55 1.47 10.82
CA CYS A 72 2.84 2.66 10.04
C CYS A 72 3.02 3.86 10.97
N ARG A 73 3.84 4.83 10.53
CA ARG A 73 3.99 6.13 11.19
C ARG A 73 3.51 7.21 10.23
N VAL A 74 2.80 8.20 10.76
CA VAL A 74 2.50 9.43 10.02
C VAL A 74 3.73 10.32 10.08
N VAL A 75 4.19 10.79 8.93
CA VAL A 75 5.35 11.67 8.82
C VAL A 75 4.86 12.97 8.17
N ARG A 76 5.13 14.09 8.83
CA ARG A 76 4.95 15.42 8.25
C ARG A 76 6.23 15.79 7.50
N ARG A 77 6.08 16.32 6.29
CA ARG A 77 7.21 16.95 5.61
C ARG A 77 7.41 18.32 6.26
N GLU A 78 8.44 18.47 7.08
CA GLU A 78 8.95 19.79 7.43
C GLU A 78 9.74 20.27 6.21
N GLU A 79 9.21 21.25 5.51
CA GLU A 79 10.00 22.02 4.53
C GLU A 79 10.88 22.98 5.34
N ALA A 80 12.20 22.84 5.18
CA ALA A 80 13.18 23.85 5.53
C ALA A 80 13.31 24.86 4.38
#